data_AF-A0A932U597-F1
#
_entry.id   AF-A0A932U597-F1
#
_cell.length_a   1.000
_cell.length_b   1.000
_cell.length_c   1.000
_cell.angle_alpha   90.00
_cell.angle_beta   90.00
_cell.angle_gamma   90.00
#
_symmetry.space_group_name_H-M   'P 1'
#
loop_
_entity.id
_entity.type
_entity.pdbx_description
1 polymer ?
#
loop_
_entity_poly.entity_id
_entity_poly.type
_entity_poly.pdbx_seq_one_letter_code
_entity_poly.pdbx_strand_id
1 'polypeptide(L)'
;MSEVATVSRLETLLDLYSKGYQSPVIDQTIEKLVNLESDRIRSEVERLATRLQTYEGKYGMKSEQFYFRFMNGELGDEMDFVEWSIFWEMYRSESARYTALGERAV
;
A
#
# COMPACT_ATOMS: atom_id res chain seq x y z
N MET A 1 -19.68 1.78 -11.51
CA MET A 1 -20.94 2.09 -10.79
C MET A 1 -20.89 1.74 -9.28
N SER A 2 -20.14 0.72 -8.82
CA SER A 2 -20.08 0.37 -7.39
C SER A 2 -19.26 1.35 -6.53
N GLU A 3 -18.15 1.87 -7.05
CA GLU A 3 -17.26 2.80 -6.32
C GLU A 3 -17.97 4.10 -5.90
N VAL A 4 -18.76 4.67 -6.82
CA VAL A 4 -19.60 5.87 -6.59
C VAL A 4 -20.61 5.63 -5.45
N ALA A 5 -21.16 4.42 -5.35
CA ALA A 5 -22.14 4.09 -4.30
C ALA A 5 -21.49 3.91 -2.92
N THR A 6 -20.26 3.40 -2.86
CA THR A 6 -19.52 3.27 -1.59
C THR A 6 -19.13 4.63 -1.05
N VAL A 7 -18.59 5.51 -1.90
CA VAL A 7 -18.22 6.88 -1.51
C VAL A 7 -19.42 7.64 -0.95
N SER A 8 -20.56 7.61 -1.63
CA SER A 8 -21.78 8.29 -1.16
C SER A 8 -22.27 7.80 0.21
N ARG A 9 -22.12 6.50 0.51
CA ARG A 9 -22.46 5.95 1.84
C ARG A 9 -21.51 6.45 2.92
N LEU A 10 -20.21 6.55 2.63
CA LEU A 10 -19.22 7.10 3.55
C LEU A 10 -19.48 8.59 3.82
N GLU A 11 -19.82 9.37 2.79
CA GLU A 11 -20.21 10.78 2.94
C GLU A 11 -21.45 10.94 3.82
N THR A 12 -22.44 10.05 3.67
CA THR A 12 -23.64 10.06 4.54
C THR A 12 -23.28 9.78 5.99
N LEU A 13 -22.41 8.80 6.25
CA LEU A 13 -21.94 8.51 7.62
C LEU A 13 -21.16 9.70 8.20
N LEU A 14 -20.32 10.34 7.40
CA LEU A 14 -19.56 11.52 7.82
C LEU A 14 -20.49 12.69 8.19
N ASP A 15 -21.52 12.96 7.38
CA ASP A 15 -22.52 14.01 7.67
C ASP A 15 -23.26 13.73 8.98
N LEU A 16 -23.71 12.49 9.21
CA LEU A 16 -24.38 12.09 10.45
C LEU A 16 -23.48 12.31 11.67
N TYR A 17 -22.24 11.83 11.60
CA TYR A 17 -21.28 11.97 12.70
C TYR A 17 -20.92 13.44 12.97
N SER A 18 -20.81 14.26 11.92
CA SER A 18 -20.57 15.71 12.07
C SER A 18 -21.70 16.44 12.80
N LYS A 19 -22.93 15.90 12.77
CA LYS A 19 -24.12 16.43 13.46
C LYS A 19 -24.29 15.86 14.88
N GLY A 20 -23.31 15.12 15.39
CA GLY A 20 -23.32 14.56 16.74
C GLY A 20 -24.02 13.20 16.86
N TYR A 21 -24.38 12.56 15.74
CA TYR A 21 -24.81 11.17 15.78
C TYR A 21 -23.63 10.26 16.18
N GLN A 22 -23.87 9.32 17.08
CA GLN A 22 -22.89 8.34 17.52
C GLN A 22 -23.51 6.95 17.51
N SER A 23 -22.77 5.96 17.05
CA SER A 23 -23.21 4.57 17.03
C SER A 23 -22.04 3.64 17.31
N PRO A 24 -22.01 2.98 18.49
CA PRO A 24 -20.94 2.05 18.84
C PRO A 24 -20.76 0.93 17.83
N VAL A 25 -21.85 0.52 17.17
CA VAL A 25 -21.80 -0.50 16.11
C VAL A 25 -21.05 0.00 14.89
N ILE A 26 -21.31 1.24 14.47
CA ILE A 26 -20.61 1.85 13.33
C ILE A 26 -19.15 2.08 13.68
N ASP A 27 -18.86 2.61 14.87
CA ASP A 27 -17.49 2.84 15.35
C ASP A 27 -16.67 1.54 15.30
N GLN A 28 -17.18 0.48 15.93
CA GLN A 28 -16.51 -0.82 15.94
C GLN A 28 -16.39 -1.44 14.53
N THR A 29 -17.37 -1.20 13.65
CA THR A 29 -17.34 -1.74 12.29
C THR A 29 -16.31 -1.02 11.42
N ILE A 30 -16.24 0.30 11.52
CA ILE A 30 -15.26 1.11 10.80
C ILE A 30 -13.85 0.77 11.28
N GLU A 31 -13.63 0.67 12.59
CA GLU A 31 -12.35 0.24 13.16
C GLU A 31 -11.92 -1.13 12.63
N LYS A 32 -12.82 -2.12 12.66
CA LYS A 32 -12.55 -3.46 12.10
C LYS A 32 -12.22 -3.42 10.61
N LEU A 33 -12.94 -2.61 9.83
CA LEU A 33 -12.70 -2.48 8.39
C LEU A 33 -11.34 -1.84 8.10
N VAL A 34 -10.98 -0.79 8.82
CA VAL A 34 -9.68 -0.12 8.70
C VAL A 34 -8.55 -1.07 9.07
N ASN A 35 -8.68 -1.80 10.18
CA ASN A 35 -7.68 -2.77 10.62
C ASN A 35 -7.51 -3.91 9.60
N LEU A 36 -8.61 -4.43 9.06
CA LEU A 36 -8.57 -5.48 8.04
C LEU A 36 -7.82 -5.04 6.78
N GLU A 37 -8.13 -3.85 6.26
CA GLU A 37 -7.41 -3.32 5.09
C GLU A 37 -5.94 -3.01 5.41
N SER A 38 -5.65 -2.49 6.61
CA SER A 38 -4.28 -2.23 7.08
C SER A 38 -3.46 -3.51 7.13
N ASP A 39 -4.00 -4.57 7.73
CA ASP A 39 -3.33 -5.86 7.83
C ASP A 39 -3.10 -6.50 6.46
N ARG A 40 -4.07 -6.36 5.55
CA ARG A 40 -3.95 -6.85 4.17
C ARG A 40 -2.83 -6.14 3.41
N ILE A 41 -2.79 -4.80 3.47
CA ILE A 41 -1.75 -4.01 2.79
C ILE A 41 -0.38 -4.30 3.43
N ARG A 42 -0.29 -4.37 4.77
CA ARG A 42 0.95 -4.71 5.48
C ARG A 42 1.52 -6.05 5.01
N SER A 43 0.69 -7.09 4.94
CA SER A 43 1.09 -8.42 4.48
C SER A 43 1.65 -8.38 3.04
N GLU A 44 1.02 -7.61 2.15
CA GLU A 44 1.52 -7.45 0.78
C GLU A 44 2.85 -6.69 0.71
N VAL A 45 3.01 -5.62 1.51
CA VAL A 45 4.26 -4.88 1.64
C VAL A 45 5.39 -5.80 2.16
N GLU A 46 5.13 -6.60 3.18
CA GLU A 46 6.09 -7.57 3.74
C GLU A 46 6.48 -8.65 2.73
N ARG A 47 5.50 -9.17 1.96
CA ARG A 47 5.72 -10.14 0.89
C ARG A 47 6.61 -9.57 -0.21
N LEU A 48 6.32 -8.34 -0.66
CA LEU A 48 7.10 -7.65 -1.69
C LEU A 48 8.51 -7.31 -1.19
N ALA A 49 8.64 -6.86 0.06
CA ALA A 49 9.95 -6.61 0.68
C ALA A 49 10.82 -7.88 0.73
N THR A 50 10.23 -9.02 1.11
CA THR A 50 10.94 -10.32 1.12
C THR A 50 11.38 -10.73 -0.29
N ARG A 51 10.53 -10.50 -1.30
CA ARG A 51 10.86 -10.76 -2.70
C ARG A 51 12.03 -9.88 -3.16
N LEU A 52 11.98 -8.58 -2.86
CA LEU A 52 13.05 -7.62 -3.17
C LEU A 52 14.38 -8.01 -2.52
N GLN A 53 14.38 -8.45 -1.25
CA GLN A 53 15.58 -8.92 -0.55
C GLN A 53 16.28 -10.07 -1.28
N THR A 54 15.55 -10.90 -2.04
CA THR A 54 16.15 -11.96 -2.86
C THR A 54 17.01 -11.37 -3.98
N TYR A 55 16.53 -10.32 -4.66
CA TYR A 55 17.32 -9.60 -5.66
C TYR A 55 18.46 -8.82 -5.02
N GLU A 56 18.22 -8.16 -3.88
CA GLU A 56 19.28 -7.44 -3.16
C GLU A 56 20.43 -8.38 -2.76
N GLY A 57 20.12 -9.58 -2.28
CA GLY A 57 21.11 -10.60 -1.95
C GLY A 57 21.82 -11.16 -3.20
N LYS A 58 21.07 -11.41 -4.28
CA LYS A 58 21.63 -11.93 -5.53
C LYS A 58 22.61 -10.96 -6.19
N TYR A 59 22.30 -9.67 -6.18
CA TYR A 59 23.07 -8.64 -6.89
C TYR A 59 23.94 -7.77 -5.98
N GLY A 60 23.86 -7.94 -4.65
CA GLY A 60 24.65 -7.20 -3.67
C GLY A 60 24.33 -5.71 -3.60
N MET A 61 23.16 -5.30 -4.08
CA MET A 61 22.73 -3.90 -4.18
C MET A 61 21.39 -3.70 -3.50
N LYS A 62 21.22 -2.60 -2.77
CA LYS A 62 19.91 -2.22 -2.21
C LYS A 62 18.95 -1.82 -3.33
N SER A 63 17.66 -2.07 -3.16
CA SER A 63 16.65 -1.79 -4.18
C SER A 63 16.62 -0.32 -4.62
N GLU A 64 16.92 0.62 -3.72
CA GLU A 64 17.07 2.05 -4.04
C GLU A 64 18.23 2.30 -5.02
N GLN A 65 19.38 1.68 -4.77
CA GLN A 65 20.55 1.75 -5.65
C GLN A 65 20.27 1.07 -6.99
N PHE A 66 19.59 -0.08 -6.94
CA PHE A 66 19.18 -0.83 -8.12
C PHE A 66 18.27 0.02 -9.01
N TYR A 67 17.30 0.73 -8.41
CA TYR A 67 16.39 1.63 -9.12
C TYR A 67 17.13 2.79 -9.76
N PHE A 68 18.03 3.43 -9.03
CA PHE A 68 18.84 4.53 -9.56
C PHE A 68 19.62 4.10 -10.81
N ARG A 69 20.29 2.95 -10.75
CA ARG A 69 21.05 2.41 -11.89
C ARG A 69 20.16 1.98 -13.05
N PHE A 70 19.01 1.36 -12.77
CA PHE A 70 18.03 0.98 -13.78
C PHE A 70 17.52 2.20 -14.56
N MET A 71 17.14 3.27 -13.84
CA MET A 71 16.61 4.50 -14.46
C MET A 71 17.66 5.27 -15.28
N ASN A 72 18.94 5.13 -14.93
CA ASN A 72 20.04 5.71 -15.71
C ASN A 72 20.45 4.86 -16.92
N GLY A 73 19.85 3.69 -17.13
CA GLY A 73 20.24 2.76 -18.18
C GLY A 73 21.60 2.09 -17.94
N GLU A 74 22.06 2.08 -16.68
CA GLU A 74 23.31 1.42 -16.27
C GLU A 74 23.14 -0.10 -16.08
N LEU A 75 21.88 -0.56 -16.01
CA LEU A 75 21.52 -1.98 -15.99
C LEU A 75 21.05 -2.41 -17.38
N GLY A 76 21.37 -3.65 -17.73
CA GLY A 76 20.92 -4.26 -18.98
C GLY A 76 19.41 -4.54 -19.01
N ASP A 77 18.97 -5.27 -20.02
CA ASP A 77 17.59 -5.69 -20.22
C ASP A 77 17.34 -7.13 -19.74
N GLU A 78 18.18 -7.63 -18.83
CA GLU A 78 18.00 -8.94 -18.23
C GLU A 78 16.60 -9.05 -17.63
N MET A 79 15.94 -10.18 -17.88
CA MET A 79 14.56 -10.43 -17.42
C MET A 79 14.40 -10.20 -15.91
N ASP A 80 15.45 -10.52 -15.14
CA ASP A 80 15.48 -10.32 -13.69
C ASP A 80 15.40 -8.84 -13.29
N PHE A 81 16.01 -7.93 -14.07
CA PHE A 81 15.96 -6.49 -13.80
C PHE A 81 14.57 -5.93 -14.09
N VAL A 82 13.94 -6.41 -15.16
CA VAL A 82 12.56 -6.04 -15.49
C VAL A 82 11.60 -6.56 -14.41
N GLU A 83 11.71 -7.83 -14.02
CA GLU A 83 10.86 -8.44 -12.98
C GLU A 83 11.04 -7.72 -11.63
N TRP A 84 12.29 -7.46 -11.23
CA TRP A 84 12.61 -6.70 -10.03
C TRP A 84 11.97 -5.30 -10.06
N SER A 85 12.03 -4.58 -11.19
CA SER A 85 11.48 -3.23 -11.29
C SER A 85 9.96 -3.20 -11.06
N ILE A 86 9.26 -4.23 -11.52
CA ILE A 86 7.82 -4.40 -11.29
C ILE A 86 7.55 -4.58 -9.80
N PHE A 87 8.30 -5.46 -9.11
CA PHE A 87 8.14 -5.65 -7.67
C PHE A 87 8.47 -4.39 -6.88
N TRP A 88 9.48 -3.63 -7.31
CA TRP A 88 9.86 -2.38 -6.66
C TRP A 88 8.76 -1.32 -6.77
N GLU A 89 8.18 -1.12 -7.95
CA GLU A 89 7.08 -0.17 -8.13
C GLU A 89 5.82 -0.60 -7.36
N MET A 90 5.51 -1.91 -7.35
CA MET A 90 4.43 -2.46 -6.52
C MET A 90 4.67 -2.20 -5.03
N TYR A 91 5.89 -2.44 -4.54
CA TYR A 91 6.26 -2.20 -3.15
C TYR A 91 6.09 -0.74 -2.77
N ARG A 92 6.53 0.19 -3.62
CA ARG A 92 6.39 1.64 -3.39
C ARG A 92 4.92 2.06 -3.35
N SER A 93 4.11 1.57 -4.29
CA SER A 93 2.67 1.85 -4.35
C SER A 93 1.96 1.38 -3.08
N GLU A 94 2.17 0.13 -2.67
CA GLU A 94 1.51 -0.42 -1.48
C GLU A 94 2.05 0.17 -0.17
N SER A 95 3.34 0.51 -0.11
CA SER A 95 3.91 1.21 1.05
C SER A 95 3.32 2.62 1.21
N ALA A 96 3.17 3.37 0.11
CA ALA A 96 2.53 4.68 0.14
C ALA A 96 1.05 4.58 0.60
N ARG A 97 0.34 3.55 0.13
CA ARG A 97 -1.04 3.26 0.56
C ARG A 97 -1.10 2.91 2.05
N TYR A 98 -0.17 2.11 2.55
CA TYR A 98 -0.07 1.74 3.96
C TYR A 98 0.16 2.96 4.85
N THR A 99 1.10 3.84 4.47
CA THR A 99 1.36 5.10 5.19
C THR A 99 0.12 6.00 5.21
N ALA A 100 -0.54 6.20 4.07
CA ALA A 100 -1.73 7.04 3.99
C ALA A 100 -2.91 6.52 4.85
N LEU A 101 -3.00 5.21 5.07
CA LEU A 101 -3.99 4.60 5.95
C LEU A 101 -3.62 4.81 7.43
N GLY A 102 -2.33 4.71 7.77
CA GLY A 102 -1.82 4.93 9.12
C GLY A 102 -1.90 6.39 9.60
N GLU A 103 -1.65 7.36 8.71
CA GLU A 103 -1.75 8.80 9.04
C GLU A 103 -3.19 9.27 9.31
N ARG A 104 -4.20 8.51 8.85
CA ARG A 104 -5.63 8.84 9.00
C ARG A 104 -6.30 8.08 10.15
N ALA A 105 -5.60 7.15 10.79
CA ALA A 105 -6.09 6.35 11.90
C ALA A 105 -5.66 6.90 13.28
N VAL A 106 -4.92 8.01 13.31
CA VAL A 106 -4.42 8.72 14.51
C VAL A 106 -5.12 10.07 14.62
#